data_AF-A0A0D8HHB4-F1
#
_entry.id   AF-A0A0D8HHB4-F1
#
_cell.length_a   1.000
_cell.length_b   1.000
_cell.length_c   1.000
_cell.angle_alpha   90.00
_cell.angle_beta   90.00
_cell.angle_gamma   90.00
#
_symmetry.space_group_name_H-M   'P 1'
#
loop_
_entity.id
_entity.type
_entity.pdbx_description
1 polymer ?
#
loop_
_entity_poly.entity_id
_entity_poly.type
_entity_poly.pdbx_seq_one_letter_code
_entity_poly.pdbx_strand_id
1 'polypeptide(L)'
;MILYPKDQKEAVFRKIRTLLSDPNTPRGAFSQLAKESKIPSATIYQWKKEVEADLISQDPVKGTPTHTWSSKAKFQVRTCYSSNE
;
A
#
# COMPACT_ATOMS: atom_id res chain seq x y z
N MET A 1 1.92 -13.07 -17.51
CA MET A 1 0.95 -12.67 -16.46
C MET A 1 0.54 -13.94 -15.72
N ILE A 2 0.86 -14.06 -14.43
CA ILE A 2 0.46 -15.24 -13.64
C ILE A 2 -1.00 -15.06 -13.25
N LEU A 3 -1.87 -15.94 -13.73
CA LEU A 3 -3.29 -15.98 -13.39
C LEU A 3 -3.47 -16.88 -12.17
N TYR A 4 -3.83 -16.28 -11.04
CA TYR A 4 -4.21 -17.03 -9.84
C TYR A 4 -5.70 -17.38 -9.92
N PRO A 5 -6.11 -18.59 -9.48
CA PRO A 5 -7.51 -18.94 -9.29
C PRO A 5 -8.21 -17.88 -8.44
N LYS A 6 -9.45 -17.55 -8.78
CA LYS A 6 -10.24 -16.53 -8.07
C LYS A 6 -10.35 -16.86 -6.57
N ASP A 7 -10.60 -18.12 -6.26
CA ASP A 7 -10.72 -18.62 -4.88
C ASP A 7 -9.40 -18.46 -4.09
N GLN A 8 -8.26 -18.71 -4.75
CA GLN A 8 -6.95 -18.53 -4.13
C GLN A 8 -6.66 -17.04 -3.87
N LYS A 9 -6.97 -16.16 -4.83
CA LYS A 9 -6.82 -14.72 -4.66
C LYS A 9 -7.70 -14.22 -3.50
N GLU A 10 -8.97 -14.62 -3.47
CA GLU A 10 -9.91 -14.16 -2.45
C GLU A 10 -9.54 -14.63 -1.04
N ALA A 11 -9.10 -15.89 -0.89
CA ALA A 11 -8.63 -16.41 0.39
C ALA A 11 -7.42 -15.61 0.93
N VAL A 12 -6.49 -15.23 0.05
CA VAL A 12 -5.32 -14.43 0.41
C VAL A 12 -5.72 -12.99 0.75
N PHE A 13 -6.66 -12.39 0.01
CA PHE A 13 -7.19 -11.06 0.31
C PHE A 13 -7.84 -11.00 1.69
N ARG A 14 -8.63 -12.02 2.06
CA ARG A 14 -9.21 -12.12 3.41
C ARG A 14 -8.14 -12.16 4.50
N LYS A 15 -7.11 -13.00 4.32
CA LYS A 15 -5.96 -13.06 5.26
C LYS A 15 -5.21 -11.73 5.35
N ILE A 16 -4.94 -11.07 4.22
CA ILE A 16 -4.31 -9.75 4.17
C ILE A 16 -5.15 -8.74 4.95
N ARG A 17 -6.48 -8.72 4.77
CA ARG A 17 -7.38 -7.82 5.49
C ARG A 17 -7.33 -8.05 7.00
N THR A 18 -7.33 -9.31 7.44
CA THR A 18 -7.17 -9.67 8.87
C THR A 18 -5.84 -9.16 9.44
N LEU A 19 -4.73 -9.39 8.72
CA LEU A 19 -3.40 -8.92 9.14
C LEU A 19 -3.27 -7.39 9.14
N LEU A 20 -3.93 -6.69 8.23
CA LEU A 20 -3.94 -5.21 8.22
C LEU A 20 -4.80 -4.63 9.34
N SER A 21 -5.83 -5.36 9.79
CA SER A 21 -6.72 -4.91 10.86
C SER A 21 -6.15 -5.20 12.26
N ASP A 22 -5.23 -6.17 12.38
CA ASP A 22 -4.60 -6.53 13.65
C ASP A 22 -3.34 -5.68 13.92
N PRO A 23 -3.34 -4.79 14.93
CA PRO A 23 -2.22 -3.91 15.23
C PRO A 23 -1.00 -4.65 15.80
N ASN A 24 -1.15 -5.91 16.21
CA ASN A 24 -0.09 -6.75 16.74
C ASN A 24 0.55 -7.63 15.67
N THR A 25 0.20 -7.42 14.40
CA THR A 25 0.70 -8.24 13.30
C THR A 25 2.23 -8.19 13.23
N PRO A 26 2.91 -9.36 13.30
CA PRO A 26 4.37 -9.39 13.28
C PRO A 26 4.89 -8.93 11.91
N ARG A 27 6.05 -8.26 11.91
CA ARG A 27 6.69 -7.69 10.70
C ARG A 27 6.94 -8.73 9.59
N GLY A 28 7.00 -10.01 9.94
CA GLY A 28 7.17 -11.14 9.00
C GLY A 28 5.88 -11.82 8.53
N ALA A 29 4.69 -11.41 9.00
CA ALA A 29 3.43 -12.11 8.72
C ALA A 29 3.13 -12.21 7.22
N PHE A 30 3.35 -11.12 6.46
CA PHE A 30 3.12 -11.12 5.01
C PHE A 30 4.13 -12.00 4.26
N SER A 31 5.37 -12.06 4.73
CA SER A 31 6.39 -12.98 4.19
C SER A 31 6.05 -14.44 4.47
N GLN A 32 5.45 -14.72 5.64
CA GLN A 32 4.96 -16.05 5.98
C GLN A 32 3.73 -16.42 5.14
N LEU A 33 2.79 -15.49 4.96
CA LEU A 33 1.63 -15.66 4.09
C LEU A 33 2.02 -15.98 2.64
N ALA A 34 3.06 -15.33 2.13
CA ALA A 34 3.63 -15.59 0.81
C ALA A 34 4.11 -17.05 0.68
N LYS A 35 4.85 -17.54 1.70
CA LYS A 35 5.32 -18.93 1.75
C LYS A 35 4.16 -19.93 1.84
N GLU A 36 3.21 -19.71 2.74
CA GLU A 36 2.05 -20.59 2.94
C GLU A 36 1.18 -20.68 1.69
N SER A 37 0.98 -19.56 1.00
CA SER A 37 0.11 -19.48 -0.17
C SER A 37 0.83 -19.88 -1.47
N LYS A 38 2.14 -20.14 -1.41
CA LYS A 38 3.04 -20.34 -2.57
C LYS A 38 2.95 -19.19 -3.57
N ILE A 39 2.81 -17.95 -3.06
CA ILE A 39 2.70 -16.73 -3.86
C ILE A 39 3.98 -15.93 -3.67
N PRO A 40 4.57 -15.37 -4.75
CA PRO A 40 5.72 -14.49 -4.63
C PRO A 40 5.42 -13.30 -3.70
N SER A 41 6.37 -12.95 -2.82
CA SER A 41 6.20 -11.84 -1.89
C SER A 41 5.84 -10.53 -2.60
N ALA A 42 6.40 -10.28 -3.78
CA ALA A 42 6.06 -9.11 -4.60
C ALA A 42 4.56 -9.03 -4.91
N THR A 43 3.92 -10.16 -5.23
CA THR A 43 2.48 -10.23 -5.49
C THR A 43 1.67 -10.01 -4.22
N ILE A 44 2.09 -10.56 -3.08
CA ILE A 44 1.44 -10.29 -1.78
C ILE A 44 1.50 -8.81 -1.41
N TYR A 45 2.64 -8.14 -1.65
CA TYR A 45 2.78 -6.70 -1.42
C TYR A 45 1.90 -5.86 -2.35
N GLN A 46 1.74 -6.28 -3.61
CA GLN A 46 0.80 -5.65 -4.55
C GLN A 46 -0.64 -5.74 -4.01
N TRP A 47 -1.06 -6.94 -3.62
CA TRP A 47 -2.41 -7.19 -3.10
C TRP A 47 -2.66 -6.51 -1.75
N LYS A 48 -1.63 -6.40 -0.89
CA LYS A 48 -1.69 -5.60 0.34
C LYS A 48 -2.10 -4.16 0.05
N LYS A 49 -1.47 -3.51 -0.94
CA LYS A 49 -1.82 -2.14 -1.34
C LYS A 49 -3.24 -2.03 -1.90
N GLU A 50 -3.68 -3.03 -2.66
CA GLU A 50 -5.08 -3.09 -3.16
C GLU A 50 -6.07 -3.14 -1.99
N VAL A 51 -5.83 -4.01 -1.00
CA VAL A 51 -6.68 -4.13 0.19
C VAL A 51 -6.61 -2.88 1.08
N GLU A 52 -5.43 -2.28 1.27
CA GLU A 52 -5.28 -1.02 2.01
C GLU A 52 -6.06 0.12 1.35
N ALA A 53 -6.02 0.23 0.02
CA ALA A 53 -6.76 1.24 -0.72
C ALA A 53 -8.29 1.04 -0.62
N ASP A 54 -8.78 -0.20 -0.67
CA ASP A 54 -10.19 -0.53 -0.49
C ASP A 54 -10.69 -0.17 0.93
N LEU A 55 -9.88 -0.49 1.95
CA LEU A 55 -10.19 -0.15 3.35
C LEU A 55 -10.25 1.36 3.58
N ILE A 56 -9.32 2.12 3.00
CA ILE A 56 -9.32 3.59 3.08
C ILE A 56 -10.55 4.17 2.38
N SER A 57 -10.96 3.60 1.24
CA SER A 57 -12.11 4.07 0.47
C SER A 57 -13.46 3.73 1.13
N GLN A 58 -13.51 2.69 1.96
CA GLN A 58 -14.71 2.26 2.71
C GLN A 58 -14.92 3.01 4.02
N ASP A 59 -13.97 3.84 4.48
CA ASP A 59 -14.07 4.60 5.72
C ASP A 59 -14.73 5.97 5.46
N PRO A 60 -16.03 6.18 5.76
CA PRO A 60 -16.73 7.42 5.44
C PRO A 60 -16.27 8.61 6.29
N VAL A 61 -15.47 8.39 7.34
CA VAL A 61 -14.86 9.46 8.15
C VAL A 61 -13.65 10.07 7.42
N LYS A 62 -13.09 9.36 6.43
CA LYS A 62 -12.08 9.87 5.50
C LYS A 62 -12.70 10.15 4.13
N GLY A 63 -13.76 10.95 4.12
CA GLY A 63 -14.26 11.64 2.93
C GLY A 63 -13.25 12.66 2.41
N THR A 64 -12.12 12.20 1.90
CA THR A 64 -11.25 12.84 0.91
C THR A 64 -10.08 11.89 0.67
N PRO A 65 -9.75 11.54 -0.58
CA PRO A 65 -8.44 11.02 -0.89
C PRO A 65 -7.46 12.19 -0.68
N THR A 66 -7.05 12.42 0.56
CA THR A 66 -5.82 13.17 0.80
C THR A 66 -4.72 12.23 0.40
N HIS A 67 -4.43 12.23 -0.90
CA HIS A 67 -3.11 11.94 -1.40
C HIS A 67 -2.21 13.02 -0.77
N THR A 68 -1.86 12.87 0.51
CA THR A 68 -0.78 13.62 1.13
C THR A 68 0.51 13.01 0.58
N TRP A 69 0.70 13.21 -0.72
CA TRP A 69 2.04 13.41 -1.21
C TRP A 69 2.58 14.56 -0.37
N SER A 70 3.49 14.24 0.55
CA SER A 70 4.32 15.25 1.20
C SER A 70 5.23 15.86 0.12
N SER A 71 4.64 16.71 -0.73
CA SER A 71 5.31 17.58 -1.71
C SER A 71 5.21 19.02 -1.25
N LYS A 72 5.32 19.23 0.06
CA LYS A 72 5.68 20.52 0.63
C LYS A 72 6.85 20.40 1.60
N ALA A 73 7.78 19.48 1.32
CA ALA A 73 9.18 19.86 1.47
C ALA A 73 9.42 20.98 0.46
N LYS A 74 9.28 22.23 0.91
CA LYS A 74 9.69 23.41 0.15
C LYS A 74 11.20 23.27 -0.09
N PHE A 75 11.60 22.63 -1.18
CA PHE A 75 12.90 22.91 -1.75
C PHE A 75 12.79 24.26 -2.45
N GLN A 76 12.98 25.31 -1.65
CA GLN A 76 13.19 26.65 -2.15
C GLN A 76 14.63 26.68 -2.68
N VAL A 77 14.82 26.21 -3.92
CA VAL A 77 16.09 26.44 -4.63
C VAL A 77 16.10 27.90 -5.02
N ARG A 78 16.79 28.71 -4.22
CA ARG A 78 17.04 30.13 -4.49
C ARG A 78 18.03 30.21 -5.65
N THR A 79 17.55 30.21 -6.89
CA THR A 79 18.40 30.58 -8.03
C THR A 79 18.55 32.10 -8.01
N CYS A 80 19.67 32.58 -7.45
CA CYS A 80 20.13 33.95 -7.69
C CYS A 80 20.58 34.04 -9.15
N TYR A 81 19.66 34.39 -10.05
CA TYR A 81 20.06 34.95 -11.34
C TYR A 81 20.38 36.43 -11.09
N SER A 82 21.67 36.75 -11.03
CA SER A 82 22.16 38.09 -11.36
C SER A 82 21.76 38.39 -12.80
N SER A 83 21.14 39.53 -13.04
CA SER A 83 21.20 40.17 -14.35
C SER A 83 21.23 41.68 -14.14
N ASN A 84 22.33 42.24 -14.65
CA ASN A 84 22.65 43.64 -14.76
C ASN A 84 21.51 44.42 -15.43
N GLU A 85 21.27 45.63 -14.93
CA GLU A 85 21.19 46.83 -15.78
C GLU A 85 21.81 48.00 -15.00
#